data_AF-A0A9W6K2Y7-F1
#
_entry.id   AF-A0A9W6K2Y7-F1
#
_cell.length_a   1.000
_cell.length_b   1.000
_cell.length_c   1.000
_cell.angle_alpha   90.00
_cell.angle_beta   90.00
_cell.angle_gamma   90.00
#
_symmetry.space_group_name_H-M   'P 1'
#
loop_
_entity.id
_entity.type
_entity.pdbx_description
1 polymer ?
#
loop_
_entity_poly.entity_id
_entity_poly.type
_entity_poly.pdbx_seq_one_letter_code
_entity_poly.pdbx_strand_id
1 'polypeptide(L)'
;MPKWEKVRNDVEKRWAFLLQQAGQEPNPTSLKDLQAARSSWENYRDSFCESVSRTYGGAWASSHEADCRTRVGEDFLKSSSGYGW
;
A
#
# COMPACT_ATOMS: atom_id res chain seq x y z
N MET A 1 11.79 -8.66 12.78
CA MET A 1 11.13 -8.40 11.49
C MET A 1 11.76 -7.18 10.85
N PRO A 2 12.26 -7.28 9.60
CA PRO A 2 12.61 -6.12 8.77
C PRO A 2 11.53 -5.03 8.79
N LYS A 3 11.93 -3.76 8.71
CA LYS A 3 11.02 -2.60 8.77
C LYS A 3 9.89 -2.70 7.72
N TRP A 4 10.24 -3.12 6.51
CA TRP A 4 9.28 -3.33 5.42
C TRP A 4 8.18 -4.34 5.78
N GLU A 5 8.51 -5.46 6.44
CA GLU A 5 7.51 -6.47 6.79
C GLU A 5 6.47 -5.93 7.77
N LYS A 6 6.90 -5.11 8.74
CA LYS A 6 5.98 -4.45 9.68
C LYS A 6 5.03 -3.53 8.92
N VAL A 7 5.56 -2.64 8.08
CA VAL A 7 4.75 -1.68 7.31
C VAL A 7 3.80 -2.41 6.37
N ARG A 8 4.25 -3.45 5.68
CA ARG A 8 3.38 -4.29 4.83
C ARG A 8 2.22 -4.85 5.64
N ASN A 9 2.48 -5.42 6.81
CA ASN A 9 1.42 -5.98 7.65
C ASN A 9 0.41 -4.91 8.11
N ASP A 10 0.89 -3.71 8.46
CA ASP A 10 0.02 -2.61 8.86
C ASP A 10 -0.83 -2.10 7.67
N VAL A 11 -0.26 -2.02 6.47
CA VAL A 11 -0.96 -1.71 5.22
C VAL A 11 -2.06 -2.73 4.93
N GLU A 12 -1.76 -4.03 5.06
CA GLU A 12 -2.74 -5.10 4.84
C GLU A 12 -3.92 -5.02 5.81
N LYS A 13 -3.64 -4.80 7.10
CA LYS A 13 -4.68 -4.60 8.11
C LYS A 13 -5.55 -3.38 7.78
N ARG A 14 -4.92 -2.31 7.31
CA ARG A 14 -5.63 -1.09 6.95
C ARG A 14 -6.53 -1.28 5.74
N TRP A 15 -6.07 -1.98 4.70
CA TRP A 15 -6.90 -2.38 3.57
C TRP A 15 -8.06 -3.28 3.99
N ALA A 16 -7.80 -4.28 4.84
CA ALA A 16 -8.84 -5.18 5.34
C ALA A 16 -9.95 -4.40 6.07
N PHE A 17 -9.57 -3.45 6.94
CA PHE A 17 -10.53 -2.58 7.62
C PHE A 17 -11.35 -1.74 6.63
N LEU A 18 -10.70 -1.06 5.67
CA LEU A 18 -11.40 -0.23 4.68
C LEU A 18 -12.37 -1.05 3.82
N LEU A 19 -11.95 -2.25 3.39
CA LEU A 19 -12.79 -3.15 2.59
C LEU A 19 -13.98 -3.68 3.40
N GLN A 20 -13.78 -3.98 4.67
CA GLN A 20 -14.86 -4.38 5.56
C GLN A 20 -15.91 -3.27 5.69
N GLN A 21 -15.48 -2.02 5.91
CA GLN A 21 -16.37 -0.86 6.00
C GLN A 21 -17.12 -0.63 4.68
N ALA A 22 -16.41 -0.65 3.55
CA ALA A 22 -17.01 -0.49 2.23
C ALA A 22 -18.03 -1.60 1.89
N GLY A 23 -17.87 -2.81 2.44
CA GLY A 23 -18.84 -3.90 2.29
C GLY A 23 -20.12 -3.72 3.13
N GLN A 24 -20.11 -2.80 4.11
CA GLN A 24 -21.27 -2.45 4.92
C GLN A 24 -22.00 -1.21 4.38
N GLU A 25 -21.40 -0.50 3.41
CA GLU A 25 -22.01 0.68 2.79
C GLU A 25 -23.27 0.30 1.99
N PRO A 26 -24.33 1.13 1.99
CA PRO A 26 -25.53 0.88 1.20
C PRO A 26 -25.27 0.88 -0.31
N ASN A 27 -24.21 1.56 -0.76
CA ASN A 27 -23.83 1.59 -2.16
C ASN A 27 -23.03 0.34 -2.54
N PRO A 28 -23.57 -0.56 -3.38
CA PRO A 28 -22.90 -1.79 -3.77
C PRO A 28 -21.63 -1.58 -4.61
N THR A 29 -21.40 -0.39 -5.17
CA THR A 29 -20.16 -0.11 -5.93
C THR A 29 -18.98 0.18 -5.03
N SER A 30 -19.20 0.67 -3.80
CA SER A 30 -18.13 1.11 -2.89
C SER A 30 -17.07 0.04 -2.65
N LEU A 31 -17.50 -1.21 -2.39
CA LEU A 31 -16.59 -2.33 -2.20
C LEU A 31 -15.78 -2.63 -3.46
N LYS A 32 -16.43 -2.67 -4.63
CA LYS A 32 -15.78 -2.96 -5.92
C LYS A 32 -14.77 -1.89 -6.28
N ASP A 33 -15.13 -0.63 -6.11
CA ASP A 33 -14.27 0.53 -6.41
C ASP A 33 -13.04 0.52 -5.49
N LEU A 34 -13.24 0.20 -4.20
CA LEU A 34 -12.14 0.13 -3.24
C LEU A 34 -11.21 -1.07 -3.48
N GLN A 35 -11.74 -2.23 -3.92
CA GLN A 35 -10.93 -3.36 -4.37
C GLN A 35 -10.07 -3.00 -5.57
N ALA A 36 -10.64 -2.29 -6.56
CA ALA A 36 -9.90 -1.82 -7.72
C ALA A 36 -8.81 -0.79 -7.34
N ALA A 37 -9.12 0.10 -6.40
CA ALA A 37 -8.17 1.07 -5.86
C ALA A 37 -7.00 0.37 -5.15
N ARG A 38 -7.27 -0.68 -4.36
CA ARG A 38 -6.23 -1.50 -3.73
C ARG A 38 -5.29 -2.12 -4.76
N SER A 39 -5.82 -2.80 -5.78
CA SER A 39 -4.98 -3.41 -6.82
C SER A 39 -4.16 -2.38 -7.58
N SER A 40 -4.74 -1.22 -7.88
CA SER A 40 -4.03 -0.12 -8.55
C SER A 40 -2.89 0.43 -7.69
N TRP A 41 -3.11 0.58 -6.38
CA TRP A 41 -2.10 1.05 -5.44
C TRP A 41 -0.96 0.02 -5.25
N GLU A 42 -1.28 -1.27 -5.16
CA GLU A 42 -0.27 -2.34 -5.05
C GLU A 42 0.62 -2.38 -6.30
N ASN A 43 0.01 -2.31 -7.49
CA ASN A 43 0.74 -2.23 -8.75
C ASN A 43 1.62 -0.99 -8.82
N TYR A 44 1.10 0.19 -8.44
CA TYR A 44 1.88 1.42 -8.37
C TYR A 44 3.08 1.27 -7.45
N ARG A 45 2.88 0.79 -6.21
CA ARG A 45 3.96 0.59 -5.23
C ARG A 45 5.07 -0.26 -5.81
N ASP A 46 4.72 -1.39 -6.40
CA ASP A 46 5.71 -2.36 -6.86
C ASP A 46 6.44 -1.85 -8.11
N SER A 47 5.72 -1.36 -9.12
CA SER A 47 6.34 -0.81 -10.34
C SER A 47 7.19 0.44 -10.06
N PHE A 48 6.70 1.36 -9.23
CA PHE A 48 7.44 2.57 -8.89
C PHE A 48 8.72 2.24 -8.12
N CYS A 49 8.63 1.40 -7.09
CA CYS A 49 9.79 1.08 -6.26
C CYS A 49 10.82 0.24 -7.00
N GLU A 50 10.40 -0.71 -7.84
CA GLU A 50 11.29 -1.44 -8.73
C GLU A 50 12.00 -0.49 -9.71
N SER A 51 11.26 0.44 -10.34
CA SER A 51 11.83 1.40 -11.29
C SER A 51 12.85 2.34 -10.65
N VAL A 52 12.51 2.94 -9.51
CA VAL A 52 13.41 3.85 -8.77
C VAL A 52 14.64 3.10 -8.29
N SER A 53 14.45 1.88 -7.77
CA SER A 53 15.55 1.01 -7.33
C SER A 53 16.50 0.66 -8.47
N ARG A 54 15.98 0.24 -9.63
CA ARG A 54 16.82 -0.06 -10.81
C ARG A 54 17.57 1.15 -11.32
N THR A 55 16.93 2.32 -11.28
CA THR A 55 17.51 3.57 -11.82
C THR A 55 18.58 4.15 -10.91
N TYR A 56 18.33 4.17 -9.59
CA TYR A 56 19.15 4.92 -8.63
C TYR A 56 19.83 4.04 -7.58
N GLY A 57 19.50 2.75 -7.51
CA GLY A 57 19.94 1.87 -6.42
C GLY A 57 21.31 1.21 -6.64
N GLY A 58 21.82 1.17 -7.87
CA GLY A 58 23.14 0.59 -8.18
C GLY A 58 23.33 -0.81 -7.55
N ALA A 59 24.45 -1.02 -6.84
CA ALA A 59 24.74 -2.28 -6.15
C ALA A 59 23.78 -2.60 -4.98
N TRP A 60 22.99 -1.64 -4.51
CA TRP A 60 22.09 -1.73 -3.35
C TRP A 60 20.61 -1.70 -3.76
N ALA A 61 20.29 -2.00 -5.01
CA ALA A 61 18.93 -1.96 -5.55
C ALA A 61 17.90 -2.65 -4.63
N SER A 62 18.18 -3.87 -4.15
CA SER A 62 17.26 -4.59 -3.27
C SER A 62 16.94 -3.85 -1.95
N SER A 63 17.94 -3.19 -1.35
CA SER A 63 17.74 -2.39 -0.13
C SER A 63 16.94 -1.13 -0.41
N HIS A 64 17.26 -0.42 -1.51
CA HIS A 64 16.54 0.79 -1.91
C HIS A 64 15.08 0.51 -2.30
N GLU A 65 14.81 -0.65 -2.89
CA GLU A 65 13.45 -1.09 -3.20
C GLU A 65 12.64 -1.32 -1.91
N ALA A 66 13.23 -1.99 -0.90
CA ALA A 66 12.59 -2.20 0.39
C ALA A 66 12.32 -0.88 1.14
N ASP A 67 13.26 0.07 1.08
CA ASP A 67 13.09 1.41 1.65
C ASP A 67 12.00 2.21 0.94
N CYS A 68 11.95 2.14 -0.39
CA CYS A 68 10.88 2.76 -1.18
C CYS A 68 9.51 2.20 -0.79
N ARG A 69 9.37 0.87 -0.75
CA ARG A 69 8.10 0.22 -0.38
C ARG A 69 7.66 0.61 1.04
N THR A 70 8.62 0.72 1.96
CA THR A 70 8.37 1.20 3.32
C THR A 70 7.79 2.61 3.32
N ARG A 71 8.39 3.56 2.58
CA ARG A 71 7.90 4.95 2.52
C ARG A 71 6.51 5.05 1.89
N VAL A 72 6.30 4.39 0.76
CA VAL A 72 4.98 4.37 0.08
C VAL A 72 3.91 3.76 0.98
N GLY A 73 4.25 2.72 1.74
CA GLY A 73 3.35 2.13 2.74
C GLY A 73 3.05 3.07 3.92
N GLU A 74 4.06 3.74 4.48
CA GLU A 74 3.89 4.74 5.54
C GLU A 74 2.99 5.91 5.07
N ASP A 75 3.16 6.37 3.83
CA ASP A 75 2.32 7.42 3.23
C ASP A 75 0.87 6.97 3.05
N PHE A 76 0.63 5.73 2.61
CA PHE A 76 -0.71 5.14 2.56
C PHE A 76 -1.35 5.05 3.94
N LEU A 77 -0.61 4.59 4.95
CA LEU A 77 -1.13 4.49 6.31
C LEU A 77 -1.52 5.87 6.85
N LYS A 78 -0.67 6.88 6.63
CA LYS A 78 -0.92 8.25 7.04
C LYS A 78 -2.16 8.82 6.34
N SER A 79 -2.21 8.74 5.01
CA SER A 79 -3.30 9.31 4.22
C SER A 79 -4.63 8.60 4.47
N SER A 80 -4.58 7.29 4.71
CA SER A 80 -5.78 6.52 4.93
C SER A 80 -6.30 6.63 6.36
N SER A 81 -5.47 6.93 7.36
CA SER A 81 -5.84 6.88 8.78
C SER A 81 -7.10 7.66 9.19
N GLY A 82 -7.49 8.69 8.43
CA GLY A 82 -8.71 9.47 8.66
C GLY A 82 -10.01 8.89 8.08
N TYR A 83 -9.97 7.74 7.40
CA TYR A 83 -11.16 7.15 6.76
C TYR A 83 -11.73 5.95 7.54
N GLY A 84 -13.05 5.74 7.45
CA GLY A 84 -13.77 4.69 8.19
C GLY A 84 -14.00 5.07 9.65
N TRP A 85 -15.20 4.76 10.13
CA TRP A 85 -15.70 5.10 11.46
C TRP A 85 -15.81 3.87 12.36
#